data_AF-A0A1J3FBF8-F1
#
_entry.id   AF-A0A1J3FBF8-F1
#
_cell.length_a   1.000
_cell.length_b   1.000
_cell.length_c   1.000
_cell.angle_alpha   90.00
_cell.angle_beta   90.00
_cell.angle_gamma   90.00
#
_symmetry.space_group_name_H-M   'P 1'
#
loop_
_entity.id
_entity.type
_entity.pdbx_description
1 polymer ?
#
loop_
_entity_poly.entity_id
_entity_poly.type
_entity_poly.pdbx_seq_one_letter_code
_entity_poly.pdbx_strand_id
1 'polypeptide(L)'
;PIMITFNVVDRDGDHEDVKPQACIFKVGDDCRQDLLALQVISLLRDIFQAVGLNLYLFPYGVLPTGDGRGIIEVVPNTRSRSQMGETTDGGLYEIFQQEFGPVGSPSFETARANFLTSSAGYAVASLLLQPKDRHNGNLLFDNMGRLVHIDFGFIFETSPGGNMRFESAHFKLSHEMTQLLDPSGDMKSETWHQFVSLCVKGYLAARRYMDGIISTVEMMVESGLPCFSRGDPIGKLRKRFHPEMSEREAAHFMIHVCTDAYNKWTTHGYDLIQYLQQGIEK
;
A
#
# COMPACT_ATOMS: atom_id res chain seq x y z
N PRO A 1 -10.35 -7.81 -16.94
CA PRO A 1 -9.77 -6.47 -17.22
C PRO A 1 -8.94 -6.54 -18.50
N ILE A 2 -8.88 -5.45 -19.28
CA ILE A 2 -8.06 -5.38 -20.51
C ILE A 2 -7.05 -4.26 -20.33
N MET A 3 -5.75 -4.55 -20.53
CA MET A 3 -4.71 -3.53 -20.55
C MET A 3 -4.49 -3.05 -21.99
N ILE A 4 -4.54 -1.75 -22.20
CA ILE A 4 -4.28 -1.10 -23.50
C ILE A 4 -3.17 -0.07 -23.32
N THR A 5 -2.19 -0.09 -24.23
CA THR A 5 -1.12 0.92 -24.28
C THR A 5 -1.38 1.87 -25.44
N PHE A 6 -1.38 3.16 -25.15
CA PHE A 6 -1.55 4.25 -26.11
C PHE A 6 -0.21 4.95 -26.32
N ASN A 7 0.04 5.39 -27.54
CA ASN A 7 1.09 6.36 -27.81
C ASN A 7 0.49 7.75 -27.59
N VAL A 8 0.95 8.46 -26.56
CA VAL A 8 0.45 9.78 -26.18
C VAL A 8 1.52 10.83 -26.42
N VAL A 9 1.08 12.05 -26.69
CA VAL A 9 1.91 13.25 -26.80
C VAL A 9 1.35 14.28 -25.84
N ASP A 10 2.22 15.10 -25.25
CA ASP A 10 1.75 16.22 -24.43
C ASP A 10 0.96 17.19 -25.33
N ARG A 11 -0.19 17.65 -24.85
CA ARG A 11 -1.05 18.57 -25.60
C ARG A 11 -0.37 19.92 -25.85
N ASP A 12 0.41 20.38 -24.87
CA ASP A 12 1.07 21.69 -24.89
C ASP A 12 2.61 21.55 -24.98
N GLY A 13 3.12 20.32 -25.11
CA GLY A 13 4.55 20.00 -25.19
C GLY A 13 5.03 19.67 -26.60
N ASP A 14 6.17 18.97 -26.69
CA ASP A 14 6.73 18.53 -27.96
C ASP A 14 5.93 17.33 -28.51
N HIS A 15 5.29 17.52 -29.67
CA HIS A 15 4.50 16.48 -30.33
C HIS A 15 5.36 15.35 -30.92
N GLU A 16 6.68 15.53 -31.01
CA GLU A 16 7.62 14.47 -31.39
C GLU A 16 8.02 13.59 -30.19
N ASP A 17 7.77 14.05 -28.95
CA ASP A 17 8.01 13.29 -27.71
C ASP A 17 6.83 12.33 -27.42
N VAL A 18 6.74 11.28 -28.25
CA VAL A 18 5.73 10.22 -28.12
C VAL A 18 6.08 9.30 -26.95
N LYS A 19 5.19 9.21 -25.96
CA LYS A 19 5.35 8.34 -24.77
C LYS A 19 4.30 7.24 -24.75
N PRO A 20 4.66 6.00 -24.41
CA PRO A 20 3.67 4.95 -24.16
C PRO A 20 2.98 5.21 -22.81
N GLN A 21 1.65 5.25 -22.81
CA GLN A 21 0.81 5.31 -21.61
C GLN A 21 -0.13 4.11 -21.57
N ALA A 22 -0.06 3.32 -20.52
CA ALA A 22 -0.93 2.15 -20.35
C ALA A 22 -2.10 2.44 -19.41
N CYS A 23 -3.27 1.91 -19.74
CA CYS A 23 -4.47 1.94 -18.93
C CYS A 23 -5.12 0.56 -18.88
N ILE A 24 -5.76 0.25 -17.75
CA ILE A 24 -6.57 -0.95 -17.56
C ILE A 24 -8.04 -0.56 -17.63
N PHE A 25 -8.78 -1.19 -18.54
CA PHE A 25 -10.22 -1.10 -18.66
C PHE A 25 -10.84 -2.25 -17.86
N LYS A 26 -11.52 -1.91 -16.76
CA LYS A 26 -12.16 -2.86 -15.85
C LYS A 26 -13.67 -2.81 -16.08
N VAL A 27 -14.28 -3.99 -16.20
CA VAL A 27 -15.73 -4.21 -16.35
C VAL A 27 -16.10 -5.34 -15.41
N GLY A 28 -17.20 -5.17 -14.68
CA GLY A 28 -17.68 -6.10 -13.65
C GLY A 28 -17.39 -5.67 -12.21
N ASP A 29 -16.58 -4.62 -12.00
CA ASP A 29 -16.17 -4.15 -10.67
C ASP A 29 -16.44 -2.65 -10.48
N ASP A 30 -16.85 -2.27 -9.28
CA ASP A 30 -17.14 -0.88 -8.91
C ASP A 30 -15.86 -0.11 -8.54
N CYS A 31 -15.27 0.56 -9.53
CA CYS A 31 -14.04 1.34 -9.35
C CYS A 31 -14.21 2.60 -8.48
N ARG A 32 -15.44 2.96 -8.06
CA ARG A 32 -15.67 4.11 -7.17
C ARG A 32 -15.04 3.89 -5.79
N GLN A 33 -14.96 2.64 -5.35
CA GLN A 33 -14.35 2.31 -4.05
C GLN A 33 -12.83 2.46 -4.08
N ASP A 34 -12.18 2.02 -5.17
CA ASP A 34 -10.77 2.30 -5.43
C ASP A 34 -10.50 3.80 -5.46
N LEU A 35 -11.32 4.57 -6.17
CA LEU A 35 -11.18 6.02 -6.24
C LEU A 35 -11.28 6.68 -4.86
N LEU A 36 -12.22 6.23 -4.00
CA LEU A 36 -12.32 6.72 -2.62
C LEU A 36 -11.03 6.44 -1.82
N ALA A 37 -10.48 5.23 -1.92
CA ALA A 37 -9.22 4.89 -1.26
C ALA A 37 -8.06 5.78 -1.75
N LEU A 38 -7.97 5.97 -3.07
CA LEU A 38 -6.94 6.79 -3.70
C LEU A 38 -7.06 8.26 -3.35
N GLN A 39 -8.28 8.76 -3.14
CA GLN A 39 -8.50 10.13 -2.63
C GLN A 39 -7.90 10.28 -1.23
N VAL A 40 -8.08 9.30 -0.34
CA VAL A 40 -7.45 9.31 0.99
C VAL A 40 -5.93 9.19 0.89
N ILE A 41 -5.41 8.35 -0.01
CA ILE A 41 -3.97 8.22 -0.26
C ILE A 41 -3.37 9.54 -0.78
N SER A 42 -4.08 10.24 -1.66
CA SER A 42 -3.68 11.57 -2.15
C SER A 42 -3.63 12.58 -1.00
N LEU A 43 -4.65 12.61 -0.13
CA LEU A 43 -4.65 13.48 1.05
C LEU A 43 -3.46 13.17 1.96
N LEU A 44 -3.16 11.90 2.23
CA LEU A 44 -2.02 11.50 3.04
C LEU A 44 -0.69 11.95 2.41
N ARG A 45 -0.52 11.77 1.09
CA ARG A 45 0.65 12.24 0.35
C ARG A 45 0.82 13.75 0.53
N ASP A 46 -0.24 14.52 0.32
CA ASP A 46 -0.21 15.98 0.38
C ASP A 46 0.07 16.46 1.82
N ILE A 47 -0.49 15.78 2.83
CA ILE A 47 -0.17 16.02 4.25
C ILE A 47 1.31 15.78 4.52
N PHE A 48 1.87 14.64 4.10
CA PHE A 48 3.27 14.30 4.34
C PHE A 48 4.21 15.30 3.68
N GLN A 49 3.90 15.72 2.45
CA GLN A 49 4.64 16.78 1.76
C GLN A 49 4.56 18.12 2.51
N ALA A 50 3.37 18.53 2.94
CA ALA A 50 3.16 19.79 3.65
C ALA A 50 3.93 19.86 4.98
N VAL A 51 4.09 18.73 5.69
CA VAL A 51 4.86 18.68 6.94
C VAL A 51 6.35 18.37 6.74
N GLY A 52 6.81 18.20 5.49
CA GLY A 52 8.20 17.87 5.16
C GLY A 52 8.62 16.44 5.52
N LEU A 53 7.68 15.50 5.63
CA LEU A 53 7.97 14.09 5.83
C LEU A 53 8.24 13.40 4.50
N ASN A 54 9.42 12.78 4.38
CA ASN A 54 9.79 11.99 3.21
C ASN A 54 9.13 10.59 3.25
N LEU A 55 7.81 10.57 3.06
CA LEU A 55 7.02 9.36 2.89
C LEU A 55 6.50 9.33 1.45
N TYR A 56 6.58 8.17 0.82
CA TYR A 56 6.15 8.01 -0.56
C TYR A 56 4.80 7.29 -0.62
N LEU A 57 3.87 7.88 -1.38
CA LEU A 57 2.58 7.32 -1.74
C LEU A 57 2.31 7.67 -3.20
N PHE A 58 1.74 6.73 -3.96
CA PHE A 58 1.45 6.91 -5.38
C PHE A 58 -0.06 6.73 -5.62
N PRO A 59 -0.87 7.80 -5.53
CA PRO A 59 -2.29 7.75 -5.85
C PRO A 59 -2.46 7.74 -7.36
N TYR A 60 -2.40 6.55 -7.96
CA TYR A 60 -2.64 6.35 -9.39
C TYR A 60 -4.06 6.75 -9.80
N GLY A 61 -4.26 7.09 -11.07
CA GLY A 61 -5.54 7.53 -11.60
C GLY A 61 -6.56 6.41 -11.68
N VAL A 62 -7.77 6.66 -11.18
CA VAL A 62 -8.95 5.82 -11.39
C VAL A 62 -10.11 6.69 -11.84
N LEU A 63 -10.71 6.34 -12.97
CA LEU A 63 -11.86 7.03 -13.54
C LEU A 63 -13.03 6.06 -13.69
N PRO A 64 -14.00 6.06 -12.76
CA PRO A 64 -15.27 5.37 -12.95
C PRO A 64 -15.99 5.97 -14.18
N THR A 65 -16.37 5.12 -15.14
CA THR A 65 -17.02 5.54 -16.40
C THR A 65 -18.51 5.16 -16.45
N GLY A 66 -18.97 4.40 -15.46
CA GLY A 66 -20.37 4.03 -15.27
C GLY A 66 -20.48 2.87 -14.27
N ASP A 67 -21.67 2.31 -14.15
CA ASP A 67 -21.91 1.18 -13.24
C ASP A 67 -21.05 -0.04 -13.59
N GLY A 68 -20.34 -0.57 -12.59
CA GLY A 68 -19.43 -1.71 -12.73
C GLY A 68 -18.31 -1.54 -13.76
N ARG A 69 -17.91 -0.31 -14.12
CA ARG A 69 -16.85 -0.09 -15.11
C ARG A 69 -16.01 1.16 -14.84
N GLY A 70 -14.73 1.07 -15.17
CA GLY A 70 -13.78 2.16 -14.99
C GLY A 70 -12.49 1.97 -15.76
N ILE A 71 -11.72 3.05 -15.81
CA ILE A 71 -10.37 3.10 -16.38
C ILE A 71 -9.41 3.31 -15.22
N ILE A 72 -8.35 2.51 -15.17
CA ILE A 72 -7.33 2.55 -14.13
C ILE A 72 -5.99 2.83 -14.81
N GLU A 73 -5.25 3.80 -14.30
CA GLU A 73 -3.89 4.09 -14.73
C GLU A 73 -2.96 2.91 -14.37
N VAL A 74 -2.14 2.47 -15.33
CA VAL A 74 -1.07 1.52 -15.02
C VAL A 74 0.08 2.26 -14.37
N VAL A 75 0.48 1.82 -13.18
CA VAL A 75 1.64 2.40 -12.48
C VAL A 75 2.91 2.13 -13.31
N PRO A 76 3.60 3.18 -13.79
CA PRO A 76 4.71 3.02 -14.74
C PRO A 76 5.91 2.33 -14.10
N ASN A 77 6.64 1.56 -14.90
CA ASN A 77 7.90 0.89 -14.50
C ASN A 77 7.77 -0.03 -13.28
N THR A 78 6.61 -0.63 -13.08
CA THR A 78 6.37 -1.53 -11.95
C THR A 78 6.19 -2.99 -12.38
N ARG A 79 6.52 -3.90 -11.47
CA ARG A 79 6.13 -5.31 -11.52
C ARG A 79 5.48 -5.68 -10.19
N SER A 80 4.45 -6.52 -10.22
CA SER A 80 3.91 -7.09 -8.98
C SER A 80 4.91 -8.07 -8.37
N ARG A 81 4.86 -8.26 -7.05
CA ARG A 81 5.69 -9.27 -6.40
C ARG A 81 5.44 -10.67 -6.96
N SER A 82 4.20 -10.98 -7.37
CA SER A 82 3.86 -12.23 -8.05
C SER A 82 4.65 -12.40 -9.36
N GLN A 83 4.63 -11.38 -10.23
CA GLN A 83 5.35 -11.41 -11.51
C GLN A 83 6.86 -11.53 -11.33
N MET A 84 7.44 -10.92 -10.30
CA MET A 84 8.85 -11.06 -10.00
C MET A 84 9.24 -12.51 -9.64
N GLY A 85 8.35 -13.24 -8.98
CA GLY A 85 8.56 -14.66 -8.63
C GLY A 85 8.47 -15.61 -9.81
N GLU A 86 7.76 -15.23 -10.89
CA GLU A 86 7.71 -16.02 -12.13
C GLU A 86 9.04 -15.94 -12.91
N THR A 87 9.79 -14.84 -12.74
CA THR A 87 11.06 -14.61 -13.43
C THR A 87 12.29 -15.01 -12.62
N THR A 88 12.15 -15.19 -11.31
CA THR A 88 13.28 -15.46 -10.41
C THR A 88 12.81 -16.26 -9.20
N ASP A 89 13.48 -17.38 -8.91
CA ASP A 89 13.20 -18.22 -7.72
C ASP A 89 13.68 -17.57 -6.40
N GLY A 90 14.25 -16.36 -6.48
CA GLY A 90 14.79 -15.59 -5.36
C GLY A 90 13.72 -14.79 -4.61
N GLY A 91 14.02 -14.46 -3.36
CA GLY A 91 13.24 -13.53 -2.56
C GLY A 91 13.46 -12.08 -3.00
N LEU A 92 12.65 -11.17 -2.42
CA LEU A 92 12.77 -9.74 -2.69
C LEU A 92 14.17 -9.18 -2.43
N TYR A 93 14.88 -9.73 -1.43
CA TYR A 93 16.24 -9.32 -1.10
C TYR A 93 17.23 -9.65 -2.25
N GLU A 94 17.18 -10.87 -2.79
CA GLU A 94 18.01 -11.27 -3.93
C GLU A 94 17.67 -10.46 -5.18
N ILE A 95 16.39 -10.20 -5.44
CA ILE A 95 15.94 -9.36 -6.55
C ILE A 95 16.55 -7.96 -6.43
N PHE A 96 16.51 -7.36 -5.24
CA PHE A 96 17.13 -6.04 -5.01
C PHE A 96 18.64 -6.07 -5.27
N GLN A 97 19.33 -7.15 -4.89
CA GLN A 97 20.75 -7.29 -5.18
C GLN A 97 21.06 -7.41 -6.69
N GLN A 98 20.21 -8.12 -7.43
CA GLN A 98 20.35 -8.30 -8.87
C GLN A 98 20.09 -6.99 -9.63
N GLU A 99 19.07 -6.23 -9.23
CA GLU A 99 18.64 -5.02 -9.93
C GLU A 99 19.44 -3.78 -9.52
N PHE A 100 19.78 -3.65 -8.25
CA PHE A 100 20.42 -2.45 -7.70
C PHE A 100 21.89 -2.64 -7.31
N GLY A 101 22.42 -3.86 -7.43
CA GLY A 101 23.80 -4.20 -7.12
C GLY A 101 24.00 -4.73 -5.68
N PRO A 102 25.25 -5.00 -5.27
CA PRO A 102 25.53 -5.63 -3.99
C PRO A 102 25.09 -4.73 -2.82
N VAL A 103 24.76 -5.38 -1.70
CA VAL A 103 24.38 -4.74 -0.43
C VAL A 103 25.46 -3.74 -0.01
N GLY A 104 25.06 -2.55 0.44
CA GLY A 104 25.98 -1.46 0.78
C GLY A 104 26.47 -0.64 -0.42
N SER A 105 26.18 -1.03 -1.66
CA SER A 105 26.44 -0.16 -2.82
C SER A 105 25.50 1.05 -2.82
N PRO A 106 25.92 2.22 -3.36
CA PRO A 106 25.07 3.42 -3.37
C PRO A 106 23.71 3.21 -4.02
N SER A 107 23.64 2.38 -5.07
CA SER A 107 22.40 2.07 -5.78
C SER A 107 21.47 1.20 -4.94
N PHE A 108 21.98 0.11 -4.34
CA PHE A 108 21.20 -0.73 -3.42
C PHE A 108 20.67 0.06 -2.22
N GLU A 109 21.50 0.90 -1.61
CA GLU A 109 21.11 1.71 -0.45
C GLU A 109 20.06 2.75 -0.80
N THR A 110 20.14 3.34 -2.00
CA THR A 110 19.11 4.25 -2.51
C THR A 110 17.78 3.51 -2.72
N ALA A 111 17.82 2.32 -3.33
CA ALA A 111 16.63 1.50 -3.52
C ALA A 111 16.03 1.04 -2.19
N ARG A 112 16.86 0.67 -1.21
CA ARG A 112 16.43 0.31 0.14
C ARG A 112 15.79 1.50 0.88
N ALA A 113 16.34 2.70 0.75
CA ALA A 113 15.73 3.91 1.30
C ALA A 113 14.38 4.24 0.63
N ASN A 114 14.28 4.07 -0.69
CA ASN A 114 13.03 4.20 -1.44
C ASN A 114 11.98 3.16 -0.99
N PHE A 115 12.40 1.91 -0.77
CA PHE A 115 11.56 0.87 -0.21
C PHE A 115 11.06 1.22 1.19
N LEU A 116 11.95 1.71 2.05
CA LEU A 116 11.65 2.08 3.43
C LEU A 116 10.63 3.24 3.51
N THR A 117 10.83 4.29 2.72
CA THR A 117 9.95 5.47 2.70
C THR A 117 8.57 5.19 2.13
N SER A 118 8.48 4.35 1.08
CA SER A 118 7.21 3.93 0.50
C SER A 118 6.47 2.91 1.36
N SER A 119 7.19 1.93 1.92
CA SER A 119 6.61 0.93 2.84
C SER A 119 6.02 1.59 4.08
N ALA A 120 6.72 2.58 4.66
CA ALA A 120 6.20 3.32 5.80
C ALA A 120 4.94 4.14 5.44
N GLY A 121 4.90 4.75 4.25
CA GLY A 121 3.73 5.49 3.76
C GLY A 121 2.51 4.58 3.62
N TYR A 122 2.68 3.44 2.93
CA TYR A 122 1.61 2.45 2.76
C TYR A 122 1.24 1.71 4.04
N ALA A 123 2.13 1.61 5.03
CA ALA A 123 1.79 1.08 6.36
C ALA A 123 0.75 1.97 7.06
N VAL A 124 0.96 3.29 7.03
CA VAL A 124 0.00 4.27 7.59
C VAL A 124 -1.31 4.25 6.79
N ALA A 125 -1.24 4.27 5.45
CA ALA A 125 -2.44 4.20 4.61
C ALA A 125 -3.24 2.90 4.85
N SER A 126 -2.56 1.76 4.97
CA SER A 126 -3.20 0.46 5.22
C SER A 126 -3.81 0.35 6.61
N LEU A 127 -3.18 0.94 7.63
CA LEU A 127 -3.77 1.04 8.97
C LEU A 127 -5.14 1.76 8.93
N LEU A 128 -5.20 2.88 8.20
CA LEU A 128 -6.39 3.73 8.12
C LEU A 128 -7.47 3.13 7.22
N LEU A 129 -7.12 2.64 6.03
CA LEU A 129 -8.06 2.13 5.02
C LEU A 129 -8.48 0.67 5.29
N GLN A 130 -7.58 -0.12 5.88
CA GLN A 130 -7.68 -1.58 6.04
C GLN A 130 -8.06 -2.32 4.75
N PRO A 131 -7.24 -2.20 3.69
CA PRO A 131 -7.40 -3.05 2.51
C PRO A 131 -7.33 -4.53 2.92
N LYS A 132 -8.29 -5.33 2.45
CA LYS A 132 -8.36 -6.76 2.77
C LYS A 132 -7.60 -7.63 1.78
N ASP A 133 -7.49 -7.19 0.53
CA ASP A 133 -6.81 -7.95 -0.50
C ASP A 133 -5.35 -7.49 -0.68
N ARG A 134 -4.47 -8.02 0.17
CA ARG A 134 -3.04 -7.63 0.24
C ARG A 134 -2.13 -8.71 -0.33
N HIS A 135 -2.61 -9.52 -1.27
CA HIS A 135 -1.79 -10.60 -1.82
C HIS A 135 -0.63 -10.06 -2.69
N ASN A 136 0.35 -10.91 -3.01
CA ASN A 136 1.57 -10.48 -3.72
C ASN A 136 1.30 -9.90 -5.13
N GLY A 137 0.15 -10.19 -5.75
CA GLY A 137 -0.28 -9.54 -6.99
C GLY A 137 -0.65 -8.05 -6.86
N ASN A 138 -1.01 -7.59 -5.65
CA ASN A 138 -1.46 -6.20 -5.39
C ASN A 138 -0.33 -5.32 -4.82
N LEU A 139 0.86 -5.89 -4.65
CA LEU A 139 2.04 -5.20 -4.16
C LEU A 139 3.00 -5.05 -5.33
N LEU A 140 3.05 -3.83 -5.88
CA LEU A 140 3.92 -3.46 -6.97
C LEU A 140 5.24 -2.89 -6.45
N PHE A 141 6.30 -3.10 -7.22
CA PHE A 141 7.62 -2.54 -6.98
C PHE A 141 8.08 -1.79 -8.22
N ASP A 142 8.44 -0.51 -8.07
CA ASP A 142 8.98 0.29 -9.16
C ASP A 142 10.48 0.01 -9.39
N ASN A 143 11.00 0.47 -10.53
CA ASN A 143 12.42 0.37 -10.88
C ASN A 143 13.35 1.25 -10.03
N MET A 144 12.84 1.92 -8.99
CA MET A 144 13.61 2.66 -7.99
C MET A 144 13.57 1.97 -6.62
N GLY A 145 12.91 0.81 -6.49
CA GLY A 145 12.78 0.05 -5.26
C GLY A 145 11.60 0.46 -4.38
N ARG A 146 10.65 1.27 -4.86
CA ARG A 146 9.48 1.69 -4.06
C ARG A 146 8.37 0.67 -4.11
N LEU A 147 7.71 0.48 -2.97
CA LEU A 147 6.46 -0.25 -2.86
C LEU A 147 5.28 0.63 -3.30
N VAL A 148 4.39 0.08 -4.11
CA VAL A 148 3.09 0.68 -4.46
C VAL A 148 2.00 -0.36 -4.27
N HIS A 149 1.03 -0.08 -3.40
CA HIS A 149 -0.14 -0.94 -3.20
C HIS A 149 -1.25 -0.53 -4.18
N ILE A 150 -1.83 -1.52 -4.87
CA ILE A 150 -2.94 -1.35 -5.80
C ILE A 150 -4.16 -2.19 -5.38
N ASP A 151 -5.27 -1.99 -6.05
CA ASP A 151 -6.55 -2.70 -5.87
C ASP A 151 -7.15 -2.53 -4.46
N PHE A 152 -7.88 -1.44 -4.28
CA PHE A 152 -8.57 -1.08 -3.04
C PHE A 152 -10.07 -1.41 -3.09
N GLY A 153 -10.47 -2.34 -3.95
CA GLY A 153 -11.85 -2.82 -4.09
C GLY A 153 -12.46 -3.42 -2.82
N PHE A 154 -11.66 -3.64 -1.76
CA PHE A 154 -12.09 -4.15 -0.46
C PHE A 154 -11.46 -3.34 0.70
N ILE A 155 -12.12 -2.24 1.10
CA ILE A 155 -11.71 -1.38 2.22
C ILE A 155 -12.82 -1.28 3.29
N PHE A 156 -12.51 -0.66 4.44
CA PHE A 156 -13.45 -0.36 5.52
C PHE A 156 -14.43 -1.47 5.91
N GLU A 157 -13.96 -2.73 5.94
CA GLU A 157 -14.70 -3.95 6.36
C GLU A 157 -15.41 -4.76 5.27
N THR A 158 -15.42 -4.30 4.03
CA THR A 158 -15.74 -5.22 2.93
C THR A 158 -14.62 -6.24 2.77
N SER A 159 -14.98 -7.53 2.77
CA SER A 159 -14.07 -8.66 2.54
C SER A 159 -14.59 -9.49 1.37
N PRO A 160 -13.74 -9.94 0.45
CA PRO A 160 -14.10 -11.02 -0.44
C PRO A 160 -14.41 -12.27 0.41
N GLY A 161 -15.44 -13.04 0.04
CA GLY A 161 -15.71 -14.36 0.63
C GLY A 161 -16.38 -14.42 2.02
N GLY A 162 -16.79 -13.30 2.62
CA GLY A 162 -17.54 -13.29 3.88
C GLY A 162 -16.68 -13.49 5.14
N ASN A 163 -16.32 -12.38 5.81
CA ASN A 163 -15.75 -12.31 7.16
C ASN A 163 -14.69 -13.36 7.55
N MET A 164 -13.92 -13.83 6.58
CA MET A 164 -12.70 -14.58 6.82
C MET A 164 -11.69 -13.62 7.47
N ARG A 165 -11.62 -13.62 8.81
CA ARG A 165 -10.64 -12.88 9.64
C ARG A 165 -9.20 -13.45 9.51
N PHE A 166 -8.74 -13.70 8.29
CA PHE A 166 -7.52 -14.47 8.05
C PHE A 166 -6.24 -13.63 8.13
N GLU A 167 -6.33 -12.30 8.06
CA GLU A 167 -5.17 -11.42 8.20
C GLU A 167 -5.39 -10.39 9.30
N SER A 168 -4.80 -10.63 10.48
CA SER A 168 -4.99 -9.78 11.66
C SER A 168 -4.05 -8.57 11.71
N ALA A 169 -3.04 -8.51 10.84
CA ALA A 169 -2.10 -7.38 10.76
C ALA A 169 -2.75 -6.14 10.12
N HIS A 170 -2.37 -4.95 10.57
CA HIS A 170 -2.90 -3.69 10.02
C HIS A 170 -2.31 -3.34 8.65
N PHE A 171 -1.10 -3.83 8.36
CA PHE A 171 -0.47 -3.78 7.04
C PHE A 171 0.33 -5.06 6.82
N LYS A 172 0.65 -5.36 5.56
CA LYS A 172 1.43 -6.55 5.22
C LYS A 172 2.92 -6.25 5.31
N LEU A 173 3.63 -7.11 6.01
CA LEU A 173 5.09 -7.09 6.11
C LEU A 173 5.58 -8.54 6.02
N SER A 174 5.88 -9.00 4.81
CA SER A 174 6.33 -10.37 4.56
C SER A 174 7.79 -10.57 5.01
N HIS A 175 8.20 -11.84 5.16
CA HIS A 175 9.57 -12.19 5.53
C HIS A 175 10.62 -11.50 4.63
N GLU A 176 10.45 -11.59 3.32
CA GLU A 176 11.35 -10.96 2.35
C GLU A 176 11.40 -9.43 2.46
N MET A 177 10.31 -8.77 2.85
CA MET A 177 10.30 -7.33 3.12
C MET A 177 11.09 -7.02 4.39
N THR A 178 11.01 -7.88 5.40
CA THR A 178 11.79 -7.70 6.62
C THR A 178 13.28 -7.91 6.42
N GLN A 179 13.71 -8.71 5.45
CA GLN A 179 15.13 -8.81 5.10
C GLN A 179 15.69 -7.48 4.56
N LEU A 180 14.85 -6.66 3.89
CA LEU A 180 15.23 -5.32 3.44
C LEU A 180 15.15 -4.27 4.55
N LEU A 181 14.16 -4.36 5.46
CA LEU A 181 13.96 -3.37 6.53
C LEU A 181 14.82 -3.64 7.76
N ASP A 182 15.04 -4.90 8.09
CA ASP A 182 15.73 -5.35 9.29
C ASP A 182 16.77 -6.44 9.01
N PRO A 183 17.93 -6.09 8.45
CA PRO A 183 18.99 -7.06 8.18
C PRO A 183 19.49 -7.82 9.42
N SER A 184 19.22 -7.32 10.64
CA SER A 184 19.59 -8.03 11.89
C SER A 184 18.60 -9.12 12.28
N GLY A 185 17.38 -9.09 11.75
CA GLY A 185 16.32 -10.07 12.03
C GLY A 185 15.70 -9.99 13.44
N ASP A 186 16.17 -9.08 14.29
CA ASP A 186 15.83 -8.97 15.71
C ASP A 186 15.25 -7.60 16.12
N MET A 187 14.80 -6.81 15.15
CA MET A 187 14.23 -5.47 15.30
C MET A 187 15.17 -4.46 15.97
N LYS A 188 16.49 -4.59 15.72
CA LYS A 188 17.51 -3.68 16.27
C LYS A 188 18.35 -2.97 15.23
N SER A 189 18.18 -3.28 13.94
CA SER A 189 18.92 -2.57 12.90
C SER A 189 18.55 -1.09 12.83
N GLU A 190 19.47 -0.27 12.34
CA GLU A 190 19.23 1.15 12.11
C GLU A 190 18.08 1.37 11.11
N THR A 191 18.03 0.58 10.04
CA THR A 191 16.97 0.63 9.03
C THR A 191 15.60 0.31 9.62
N TRP A 192 15.51 -0.65 10.55
CA TRP A 192 14.26 -0.94 11.25
C TRP A 192 13.81 0.24 12.10
N HIS A 193 14.71 0.83 12.88
CA HIS A 193 14.40 2.02 13.68
C HIS A 193 13.96 3.20 12.81
N GLN A 194 14.60 3.40 11.65
CA GLN A 194 14.20 4.43 10.68
C GLN A 194 12.80 4.18 10.11
N PHE A 195 12.48 2.93 9.72
CA PHE A 195 11.15 2.53 9.26
C PHE A 195 10.08 2.82 10.32
N VAL A 196 10.29 2.37 11.56
CA VAL A 196 9.34 2.61 12.66
C VAL A 196 9.19 4.10 12.94
N SER A 197 10.28 4.86 12.94
CA SER A 197 10.25 6.32 13.10
C SER A 197 9.41 6.99 12.01
N LEU A 198 9.56 6.60 10.75
CA LEU A 198 8.75 7.13 9.65
C LEU A 198 7.27 6.77 9.78
N CYS A 199 6.96 5.51 10.14
CA CYS A 199 5.60 5.07 10.42
C CYS A 199 4.94 5.91 11.54
N VAL A 200 5.64 6.12 12.66
CA VAL A 200 5.16 6.95 13.77
C VAL A 200 4.93 8.39 13.32
N LYS A 201 5.92 9.01 12.65
CA LYS A 201 5.81 10.39 12.17
C LYS A 201 4.65 10.54 11.17
N GLY A 202 4.50 9.61 10.23
CA GLY A 202 3.41 9.59 9.27
C GLY A 202 2.05 9.45 9.94
N TYR A 203 1.91 8.52 10.90
CA TYR A 203 0.67 8.35 11.64
C TYR A 203 0.30 9.59 12.45
N LEU A 204 1.25 10.18 13.19
CA LEU A 204 1.01 11.42 13.94
C LEU A 204 0.65 12.59 13.02
N ALA A 205 1.28 12.71 11.85
CA ALA A 205 0.93 13.71 10.86
C ALA A 205 -0.51 13.50 10.37
N ALA A 206 -0.88 12.28 9.99
CA ALA A 206 -2.24 11.96 9.55
C ALA A 206 -3.29 12.26 10.64
N ARG A 207 -3.00 11.97 11.92
CA ARG A 207 -3.88 12.27 13.06
C ARG A 207 -4.19 13.76 13.21
N ARG A 208 -3.22 14.64 12.94
CA ARG A 208 -3.44 16.10 13.01
C ARG A 208 -4.45 16.59 11.97
N TYR A 209 -4.63 15.85 10.87
CA TYR A 209 -5.58 16.15 9.79
C TYR A 209 -6.75 15.15 9.75
N MET A 210 -7.00 14.43 10.86
CA MET A 210 -8.01 13.38 10.97
C MET A 210 -9.39 13.85 10.48
N ASP A 211 -9.87 15.00 10.94
CA ASP A 211 -11.23 15.47 10.62
C ASP A 211 -11.42 15.72 9.12
N GLY A 212 -10.38 16.20 8.42
CA GLY A 212 -10.42 16.39 6.97
C GLY A 212 -10.47 15.07 6.20
N ILE A 213 -9.70 14.07 6.65
CA ILE A 213 -9.72 12.72 6.08
C ILE A 213 -11.09 12.07 6.32
N ILE A 214 -11.61 12.14 7.54
CA ILE A 214 -12.92 11.58 7.90
C ILE A 214 -14.03 12.24 7.08
N SER A 215 -14.04 13.59 7.01
CA SER A 215 -15.05 14.32 6.24
C SER A 215 -15.05 13.93 4.76
N THR A 216 -13.87 13.68 4.19
CA THR A 216 -13.74 13.20 2.80
C THR A 216 -14.42 11.85 2.59
N VAL A 217 -14.26 10.93 3.54
CA VAL A 217 -14.90 9.61 3.48
C VAL A 217 -16.40 9.69 3.79
N GLU A 218 -16.78 10.54 4.74
CA GLU A 218 -18.17 10.72 5.19
C GLU A 218 -19.08 11.24 4.07
N MET A 219 -18.58 12.11 3.18
CA MET A 219 -19.32 12.57 2.00
C MET A 219 -19.76 11.45 1.05
N MET A 220 -19.14 10.27 1.12
CA MET A 220 -19.44 9.13 0.26
C MET A 220 -20.36 8.08 0.90
N VAL A 221 -20.81 8.28 2.14
CA VAL A 221 -21.62 7.27 2.86
C VAL A 221 -22.90 6.91 2.11
N GLU A 222 -23.58 7.91 1.55
CA GLU A 222 -24.85 7.73 0.80
C GLU A 222 -24.63 7.33 -0.68
N SER A 223 -23.39 7.04 -1.11
CA SER A 223 -23.08 6.74 -2.51
C SER A 223 -23.50 5.33 -2.96
N GLY A 224 -23.96 4.49 -2.02
CA GLY A 224 -24.28 3.07 -2.25
C GLY A 224 -23.05 2.17 -2.39
N LEU A 225 -21.87 2.62 -1.94
CA LEU A 225 -20.65 1.81 -2.01
C LEU A 225 -20.70 0.60 -1.05
N PRO A 226 -20.18 -0.58 -1.46
CA PRO A 226 -20.17 -1.77 -0.62
C PRO A 226 -19.51 -1.57 0.75
N CYS A 227 -18.42 -0.79 0.81
CA CYS A 227 -17.72 -0.47 2.06
C CYS A 227 -18.57 0.28 3.09
N PHE A 228 -19.69 0.89 2.68
CA PHE A 228 -20.66 1.55 3.58
C PHE A 228 -21.89 0.70 3.91
N SER A 229 -22.02 -0.47 3.30
CA SER A 229 -23.24 -1.28 3.39
C SER A 229 -23.44 -1.98 4.74
N ARG A 230 -22.43 -2.02 5.62
CA ARG A 230 -22.49 -2.73 6.91
C ARG A 230 -21.73 -1.99 8.01
N GLY A 231 -22.26 -2.05 9.23
CA GLY A 231 -21.58 -1.58 10.43
C GLY A 231 -21.51 -0.05 10.53
N ASP A 232 -20.42 0.45 11.12
CA ASP A 232 -20.14 1.87 11.28
C ASP A 232 -18.73 2.19 10.74
N PRO A 233 -18.57 2.31 9.40
CA PRO A 233 -17.28 2.52 8.78
C PRO A 233 -16.61 3.84 9.20
N ILE A 234 -17.40 4.90 9.39
CA ILE A 234 -16.92 6.23 9.78
C ILE A 234 -16.42 6.22 11.23
N GLY A 235 -17.20 5.69 12.18
CA GLY A 235 -16.75 5.57 13.57
C GLY A 235 -15.56 4.63 13.71
N LYS A 236 -15.47 3.58 12.89
CA LYS A 236 -14.29 2.69 12.85
C LYS A 236 -13.07 3.36 12.25
N LEU A 237 -13.22 4.14 11.18
CA LEU A 237 -12.13 4.97 10.65
C LEU A 237 -11.65 5.95 11.72
N ARG A 238 -12.56 6.66 12.39
CA ARG A 238 -12.24 7.56 13.50
C ARG A 238 -11.50 6.84 14.62
N LYS A 239 -11.95 5.64 15.00
CA LYS A 239 -11.28 4.83 16.03
C LYS A 239 -9.85 4.44 15.64
N ARG A 240 -9.54 4.23 14.35
CA ARG A 240 -8.18 3.91 13.87
C ARG A 240 -7.20 5.07 14.04
N PHE A 241 -7.69 6.30 14.17
CA PHE A 241 -6.86 7.46 14.51
C PHE A 241 -6.64 7.63 16.02
N HIS A 242 -7.37 6.89 16.86
CA HIS A 242 -7.32 6.98 18.32
C HIS A 242 -7.36 8.43 18.83
N PRO A 243 -8.45 9.20 18.58
CA PRO A 243 -8.54 10.61 18.99
C PRO A 243 -8.45 10.82 20.51
N GLU A 244 -8.75 9.78 21.29
CA GLU A 244 -8.65 9.78 22.75
C GLU A 244 -7.20 9.74 23.27
N MET A 245 -6.24 9.33 22.45
CA MET A 245 -4.83 9.19 22.85
C MET A 245 -4.07 10.51 22.72
N SER A 246 -3.15 10.77 23.65
CA SER A 246 -2.10 11.78 23.47
C SER A 246 -1.17 11.44 22.30
N GLU A 247 -0.38 12.41 21.81
CA GLU A 247 0.63 12.14 20.77
C GLU A 247 1.63 11.06 21.21
N ARG A 248 2.00 11.01 22.50
CA ARG A 248 2.89 9.99 23.04
C ARG A 248 2.28 8.59 23.00
N GLU A 249 1.03 8.45 23.45
CA GLU A 249 0.32 7.16 23.43
C GLU A 249 0.11 6.68 21.99
N ALA A 250 -0.27 7.58 21.09
CA ALA A 250 -0.43 7.26 19.67
C ALA A 250 0.90 6.85 18.99
N ALA A 251 2.02 7.44 19.41
CA ALA A 251 3.34 7.01 18.95
C ALA A 251 3.65 5.57 19.41
N HIS A 252 3.40 5.26 20.70
CA HIS A 252 3.55 3.90 21.22
C HIS A 252 2.62 2.89 20.53
N PHE A 253 1.39 3.30 20.24
CA PHE A 253 0.45 2.50 19.46
C PHE A 253 1.02 2.16 18.08
N MET A 254 1.52 3.15 17.34
CA MET A 254 2.07 2.90 16.00
C MET A 254 3.33 2.03 16.03
N ILE A 255 4.19 2.18 17.05
CA ILE A 255 5.34 1.28 17.28
C ILE A 255 4.83 -0.16 17.45
N HIS A 256 3.81 -0.36 18.29
CA HIS A 256 3.23 -1.69 18.50
C HIS A 256 2.62 -2.27 17.22
N VAL A 257 1.93 -1.44 16.41
CA VAL A 257 1.41 -1.86 15.10
C VAL A 257 2.53 -2.35 14.18
N CYS A 258 3.69 -1.68 14.14
CA CYS A 258 4.86 -2.13 13.38
C CYS A 258 5.42 -3.46 13.91
N THR A 259 5.61 -3.58 15.23
CA THR A 259 6.11 -4.81 15.87
C THR A 259 5.17 -5.99 15.66
N ASP A 260 3.86 -5.76 15.74
CA ASP A 260 2.85 -6.80 15.50
C ASP A 260 2.87 -7.29 14.04
N ALA A 261 3.04 -6.38 13.08
CA ALA A 261 3.17 -6.76 11.67
C ALA A 261 4.44 -7.60 11.44
N TYR A 262 5.54 -7.23 12.09
CA TYR A 262 6.78 -8.01 12.06
C TYR A 262 6.60 -9.41 12.68
N ASN A 263 5.99 -9.51 13.85
CA ASN A 263 5.84 -10.81 14.52
C ASN A 263 4.83 -11.76 13.86
N LYS A 264 3.88 -11.23 13.08
CA LYS A 264 2.88 -12.06 12.40
C LYS A 264 3.44 -12.86 11.24
N TRP A 265 4.51 -12.39 10.58
CA TRP A 265 5.19 -13.22 9.59
C TRP A 265 6.09 -14.27 10.26
N THR A 266 6.77 -13.93 11.36
CA THR A 266 7.70 -14.84 12.04
C THR A 266 6.99 -16.03 12.68
N THR A 267 5.69 -15.89 12.98
CA THR A 267 4.87 -16.99 13.46
C THR A 267 4.43 -17.85 12.28
N HIS A 268 4.87 -19.11 12.26
CA HIS A 268 4.67 -20.17 11.24
C HIS A 268 3.24 -20.38 10.67
N GLY A 269 2.23 -19.63 11.09
CA GLY A 269 0.85 -19.73 10.60
C GLY A 269 0.62 -19.11 9.22
N TYR A 270 1.48 -18.19 8.76
CA TYR A 270 1.29 -17.52 7.47
C TYR A 270 1.54 -18.42 6.26
N ASP A 271 2.53 -19.32 6.34
CA ASP A 271 2.85 -20.28 5.28
C ASP A 271 1.68 -21.24 5.02
N LEU A 272 0.99 -21.66 6.09
CA LEU A 272 -0.20 -22.50 6.00
C LEU A 272 -1.38 -21.76 5.34
N ILE A 273 -1.51 -20.45 5.56
CA ILE A 273 -2.59 -19.64 4.99
C ILE A 273 -2.32 -19.35 3.51
N GLN A 274 -1.08 -19.06 3.10
CA GLN A 274 -0.73 -18.92 1.68
C GLN A 274 -0.90 -20.24 0.92
N TYR A 275 -0.50 -21.36 1.53
CA TYR A 275 -0.71 -22.70 0.96
C TYR A 275 -2.19 -22.97 0.69
N LEU A 276 -3.06 -22.65 1.64
CA LEU A 276 -4.51 -22.78 1.49
C LEU A 276 -5.11 -21.79 0.46
N GLN A 277 -4.49 -20.62 0.27
CA GLN A 277 -4.93 -19.61 -0.70
C GLN A 277 -4.53 -19.94 -2.14
N GLN A 278 -3.36 -20.55 -2.37
CA GLN A 278 -2.81 -20.72 -3.72
C GLN A 278 -3.11 -22.09 -4.34
N GLY A 279 -3.52 -23.10 -3.55
CA GLY A 279 -3.92 -24.39 -4.10
C GLY A 279 -2.84 -25.11 -4.92
N ILE A 280 -1.57 -24.82 -4.66
CA ILE A 280 -0.43 -25.45 -5.34
C ILE A 280 0.00 -26.64 -4.46
N GLU A 281 -0.29 -27.87 -4.93
CA GLU A 281 0.34 -29.07 -4.40
C GLU A 281 1.85 -29.02 -4.68
N LYS A 282 2.62 -29.54 -3.72
CA LYS A 282 4.09 -29.60 -3.64
C LYS A 282 4.87 -29.62 -4.95
#